data_AF-A0A974HG67-F1
#
_entry.id   AF-A0A974HG67-F1
#
_cell.length_a   1.000
_cell.length_b   1.000
_cell.length_c   1.000
_cell.angle_alpha   90.00
_cell.angle_beta   90.00
_cell.angle_gamma   90.00
#
_symmetry.space_group_name_H-M   'P 1'
#
loop_
_entity.id
_entity.type
_entity.pdbx_description
1 polymer ?
#
loop_
_entity_poly.entity_id
_entity_poly.type
_entity_poly.pdbx_seq_one_letter_code
_entity_poly.pdbx_strand_id
1 'polypeptide(L)'
;MKGTGETGQTRRQRLNSHRFNIKHGNTDVPVAANFCSNTHSIKDLQVSVLKGNFKTQQERKEWEFKLMRKFNTLNCGLNRDRSLMSRYDFN
;
A
#
# COMPACT_ATOMS: atom_id res chain seq x y z
N MET A 1 2.75 -9.83 5.90
CA MET A 1 3.01 -8.44 6.36
C MET A 1 1.84 -7.53 5.98
N LYS A 2 1.65 -6.40 6.67
CA LYS A 2 0.61 -5.40 6.33
C LYS A 2 1.22 -4.25 5.53
N GLY A 3 0.44 -3.64 4.64
CA GLY A 3 0.79 -2.43 3.92
C GLY A 3 -0.43 -1.52 3.78
N THR A 4 -0.20 -0.23 3.72
CA THR A 4 -1.22 0.79 3.47
C THR A 4 -0.90 1.51 2.17
N GLY A 5 -1.94 1.84 1.41
CA GLY A 5 -1.80 2.51 0.12
C GLY A 5 -3.01 3.39 -0.18
N GLU A 6 -2.79 4.56 -0.76
CA GLU A 6 -3.86 5.34 -1.39
C GLU A 6 -4.03 4.99 -2.87
N THR A 7 -5.20 5.31 -3.41
CA THR A 7 -5.41 5.28 -4.85
C THR A 7 -6.50 6.27 -5.25
N GLY A 8 -6.24 7.01 -6.33
CA GLY A 8 -7.26 7.75 -7.07
C GLY A 8 -7.98 6.91 -8.13
N GLN A 9 -7.55 5.67 -8.34
CA GLN A 9 -8.18 4.72 -9.26
C GLN A 9 -9.25 3.90 -8.55
N THR A 10 -10.03 3.14 -9.31
CA THR A 10 -10.95 2.17 -8.70
C THR A 10 -10.17 1.10 -7.94
N ARG A 11 -10.75 0.59 -6.84
CA ARG A 11 -10.19 -0.54 -6.07
C ARG A 11 -9.85 -1.72 -6.99
N ARG A 12 -10.71 -2.00 -7.97
CA ARG A 12 -10.52 -3.09 -8.95
C ARG A 12 -9.24 -2.91 -9.77
N GLN A 13 -9.00 -1.71 -10.32
CA GLN A 13 -7.78 -1.42 -11.07
C GLN A 13 -6.53 -1.60 -10.22
N ARG A 14 -6.54 -1.07 -8.98
CA ARG A 14 -5.40 -1.17 -8.07
C ARG A 14 -5.11 -2.62 -7.67
N LEU A 15 -6.13 -3.41 -7.32
CA LEU A 15 -5.98 -4.83 -7.02
C LEU A 15 -5.48 -5.62 -8.23
N ASN A 16 -6.00 -5.35 -9.43
CA ASN A 16 -5.56 -6.03 -10.64
C ASN A 16 -4.09 -5.75 -10.94
N SER A 17 -3.63 -4.49 -10.76
CA SER A 17 -2.22 -4.15 -10.87
C SER A 17 -1.34 -4.92 -9.87
N HIS A 18 -1.76 -5.01 -8.60
CA HIS A 18 -1.04 -5.83 -7.62
C HIS A 18 -1.00 -7.31 -8.02
N ARG A 19 -2.14 -7.90 -8.42
CA ARG A 19 -2.21 -9.30 -8.86
C ARG A 19 -1.34 -9.55 -10.09
N PHE A 20 -1.32 -8.62 -11.04
CA PHE A 20 -0.49 -8.70 -12.23
C PHE A 20 0.99 -8.74 -11.86
N ASN A 21 1.46 -7.81 -11.02
CA ASN A 21 2.86 -7.76 -10.59
C ASN A 21 3.28 -9.03 -9.83
N ILE A 22 2.41 -9.58 -8.97
CA ILE A 22 2.68 -10.83 -8.26
C ILE A 22 2.80 -12.01 -9.24
N LYS A 23 1.85 -12.12 -10.20
CA LYS A 23 1.85 -13.21 -11.19
C LYS A 23 3.09 -13.20 -12.09
N HIS A 24 3.61 -12.02 -12.40
CA HIS A 24 4.78 -11.87 -13.28
C HIS A 24 6.10 -11.73 -12.51
N GLY A 25 6.10 -11.94 -11.19
CA GLY A 25 7.34 -11.91 -10.41
C GLY A 25 8.03 -10.54 -10.38
N ASN A 26 7.29 -9.44 -10.52
CA ASN A 26 7.88 -8.09 -10.54
C ASN A 26 8.28 -7.64 -9.12
N THR A 27 9.42 -8.12 -8.64
CA THR A 27 9.92 -7.90 -7.26
C THR A 27 10.41 -6.49 -6.97
N ASP A 28 10.46 -5.59 -7.98
CA ASP A 28 10.77 -4.17 -7.75
C ASP A 28 9.68 -3.50 -6.91
N VAL A 29 8.44 -4.01 -7.00
CA VAL A 29 7.30 -3.51 -6.24
C VAL A 29 7.21 -4.22 -4.89
N PRO A 30 7.12 -3.51 -3.74
CA PRO A 30 7.18 -4.11 -2.40
C PRO A 30 6.12 -5.19 -2.15
N VAL A 31 4.90 -4.98 -2.67
CA VAL A 31 3.81 -5.95 -2.56
C VAL A 31 4.17 -7.26 -3.25
N ALA A 32 4.66 -7.18 -4.50
CA ALA A 32 5.03 -8.37 -5.26
C ALA A 32 6.26 -9.06 -4.66
N ALA A 33 7.28 -8.32 -4.22
CA ALA A 33 8.43 -8.88 -3.51
C ALA A 33 8.03 -9.78 -2.32
N ASN A 34 7.02 -9.37 -1.53
CA ASN A 34 6.54 -10.18 -0.41
C ASN A 34 5.79 -11.45 -0.86
N PHE A 35 4.93 -11.36 -1.88
CA PHE A 35 4.09 -12.48 -2.35
C PHE A 35 4.73 -13.37 -3.41
N CYS A 36 5.93 -13.03 -3.86
CA CYS A 36 6.78 -13.87 -4.70
C CYS A 36 7.88 -14.59 -3.89
N SER A 37 7.85 -14.47 -2.55
CA SER A 37 8.76 -15.18 -1.65
C SER A 37 8.26 -16.60 -1.35
N ASN A 38 9.15 -17.49 -0.88
CA ASN A 38 8.80 -18.89 -0.58
C ASN A 38 7.77 -19.07 0.55
N THR A 39 7.41 -18.00 1.28
CA THR A 39 6.53 -18.06 2.45
C THR A 39 5.11 -17.57 2.18
N HIS A 40 4.89 -16.78 1.12
CA HIS A 40 3.58 -16.19 0.83
C HIS A 40 3.25 -16.27 -0.66
N SER A 41 1.98 -16.50 -0.98
CA SER A 41 1.43 -16.58 -2.32
C SER A 41 0.35 -15.53 -2.57
N ILE A 42 -0.07 -15.35 -3.82
CA ILE A 42 -1.20 -14.47 -4.18
C ILE A 42 -2.52 -14.84 -3.47
N LYS A 43 -2.67 -16.07 -2.97
CA LYS A 43 -3.85 -16.51 -2.20
C LYS A 43 -3.91 -15.86 -0.83
N ASP A 44 -2.77 -15.43 -0.31
CA ASP A 44 -2.63 -14.77 1.00
C ASP A 44 -2.90 -13.25 0.91
N LEU A 45 -3.12 -12.71 -0.30
CA LEU A 45 -3.43 -11.29 -0.51
C LEU A 45 -4.87 -10.98 -0.08
N GLN A 46 -5.00 -10.31 1.06
CA GLN A 46 -6.24 -9.72 1.55
C GLN A 46 -6.19 -8.19 1.46
N VAL A 47 -7.29 -7.56 1.05
CA VAL A 47 -7.40 -6.10 0.95
C VAL A 47 -8.72 -5.63 1.55
N SER A 48 -8.63 -4.65 2.46
CA SER A 48 -9.77 -4.02 3.12
C SER A 48 -9.76 -2.52 2.89
N VAL A 49 -10.95 -1.91 2.74
CA VAL A 49 -11.09 -0.46 2.65
C VAL A 49 -11.08 0.11 4.06
N LEU A 50 -10.13 1.01 4.35
CA LEU A 50 -9.99 1.64 5.67
C LEU A 50 -10.70 3.00 5.75
N LYS A 51 -10.70 3.75 4.65
CA LYS A 51 -11.37 5.05 4.52
C LYS A 51 -11.61 5.35 3.04
N GLY A 52 -12.69 6.09 2.74
CA GLY A 52 -13.06 6.53 1.40
C GLY A 52 -13.77 7.88 1.41
N ASN A 53 -14.36 8.24 0.26
CA ASN A 53 -15.08 9.51 0.02
C ASN A 53 -14.21 10.76 0.23
N PHE A 54 -12.95 10.68 -0.18
CA PHE A 54 -12.03 11.81 -0.16
C PHE A 54 -12.33 12.77 -1.31
N LYS A 55 -12.27 14.07 -1.04
CA LYS A 55 -12.52 15.12 -2.04
C LYS A 55 -11.26 15.47 -2.82
N THR A 56 -10.09 15.36 -2.18
CA THR A 56 -8.83 15.78 -2.77
C THR A 56 -7.78 14.67 -2.73
N GLN A 57 -6.76 14.76 -3.59
CA GLN A 57 -5.60 13.87 -3.51
C GLN A 57 -4.81 14.09 -2.22
N GLN A 58 -4.76 15.33 -1.73
CA GLN A 58 -4.06 15.68 -0.50
C GLN A 58 -4.66 14.95 0.71
N GLU A 59 -5.99 14.96 0.85
CA GLU A 59 -6.69 14.21 1.90
C GLU A 59 -6.37 12.70 1.86
N ARG A 60 -6.29 12.11 0.66
CA ARG A 60 -5.93 10.69 0.50
C ARG A 60 -4.53 10.40 1.01
N LYS A 61 -3.56 11.22 0.64
CA LYS A 61 -2.17 11.11 1.09
C LYS A 61 -2.07 11.26 2.60
N GLU A 62 -2.73 12.28 3.17
CA GLU A 62 -2.73 12.51 4.61
C GLU A 62 -3.31 11.33 5.40
N TRP A 63 -4.39 10.73 4.90
CA TRP A 63 -4.96 9.54 5.50
C TRP A 63 -4.07 8.30 5.34
N GLU A 64 -3.43 8.12 4.19
CA GLU A 64 -2.41 7.08 4.01
C GLU A 64 -1.32 7.22 5.06
N PHE A 65 -0.73 8.41 5.22
CA PHE A 65 0.30 8.67 6.21
C PHE A 65 -0.17 8.42 7.66
N LYS A 66 -1.37 8.89 8.02
CA LYS A 66 -1.97 8.60 9.33
C LYS A 66 -2.12 7.10 9.58
N LEU A 67 -2.53 6.33 8.57
CA LEU A 67 -2.70 4.88 8.68
C LEU A 67 -1.34 4.16 8.74
N MET A 68 -0.34 4.62 7.99
CA MET A 68 1.04 4.10 8.07
C MET A 68 1.60 4.22 9.49
N ARG A 69 1.41 5.39 10.14
CA ARG A 69 1.81 5.59 11.54
C ARG A 69 1.00 4.69 12.48
N LYS A 70 -0.32 4.67 12.32
CA LYS A 70 -1.23 3.87 13.18
C LYS A 70 -0.91 2.37 13.16
N PHE A 71 -0.57 1.83 12.00
CA PHE A 71 -0.28 0.41 11.83
C PHE A 71 1.22 0.08 11.81
N ASN A 72 2.08 1.09 12.03
CA ASN A 72 3.53 0.96 12.01
C ASN A 72 4.08 0.24 10.76
N THR A 73 3.49 0.51 9.58
CA THR A 73 3.81 -0.25 8.36
C THR A 73 5.16 0.10 7.75
N LEU A 74 5.83 1.15 8.23
CA LEU A 74 7.20 1.52 7.87
C LEU A 74 8.24 0.63 8.54
N ASN A 75 8.05 0.31 9.83
CA ASN A 75 9.01 -0.48 10.58
C ASN A 75 8.69 -1.97 10.55
N CYS A 76 7.41 -2.34 10.40
CA CYS A 76 6.94 -3.72 10.52
C CYS A 76 6.03 -4.15 9.34
N GLY A 77 6.08 -3.44 8.21
CA GLY A 77 5.16 -3.66 7.08
C GLY A 77 5.81 -3.55 5.71
N LEU A 78 4.96 -3.38 4.69
CA LEU A 78 5.33 -3.36 3.27
C LEU A 78 5.70 -1.96 2.74
N ASN A 79 5.46 -0.90 3.52
CA ASN A 79 5.75 0.46 3.08
C ASN A 79 7.26 0.75 3.24
N ARG A 80 7.94 1.13 2.15
CA ARG A 80 9.40 1.40 2.16
C ARG A 80 9.76 2.86 2.46
N ASP A 81 8.84 3.77 2.22
CA ASP A 81 9.02 5.20 2.41
C ASP A 81 7.73 5.83 2.95
N ARG A 82 7.81 7.09 3.41
CA ARG A 82 6.66 7.87 3.91
C ARG A 82 5.78 8.45 2.79
N SER A 83 5.93 7.96 1.55
CA SER A 83 5.47 8.60 0.32
C SER A 83 6.01 10.04 0.17
N LEU A 84 5.46 10.83 -0.76
CA LEU A 84 5.76 12.26 -0.96
C LEU A 84 5.53 13.13 0.31
N MET A 85 4.98 12.55 1.39
CA MET A 85 4.68 13.25 2.63
C MET A 85 5.84 13.41 3.61
N SER A 86 7.05 12.93 3.29
CA SER A 86 8.24 13.36 4.05
C SER A 86 8.45 14.88 4.03
N ARG A 87 7.89 15.59 3.04
CA ARG A 87 7.92 17.06 2.93
C ARG A 87 6.98 17.78 3.90
N TYR A 88 6.06 17.05 4.51
CA TYR A 88 5.07 17.55 5.46
C TYR A 88 5.22 16.84 6.79
N ASP A 89 6.46 16.75 7.30
CA ASP A 89 6.66 16.47 8.72
C ASP A 89 5.90 17.58 9.49
N PHE A 90 4.68 17.25 9.90
CA PHE A 90 3.88 18.07 10.80
C PHE A 90 4.54 17.97 12.17
N ASN A 91 5.50 18.88 12.42
CA ASN A 91 5.90 19.30 13.75
C ASN A 91 4.76 20.06 14.42
#